data_AF-A0A7C4Z5F3-F1
#
_entry.id   AF-A0A7C4Z5F3-F1
#
_cell.length_a   1.000
_cell.length_b   1.000
_cell.length_c   1.000
_cell.angle_alpha   90.00
_cell.angle_beta   90.00
_cell.angle_gamma   90.00
#
_symmetry.space_group_name_H-M   'P 1'
#
loop_
_entity.id
_entity.type
_entity.pdbx_description
1 polymer ?
#
loop_
_entity_poly.entity_id
_entity_poly.type
_entity_poly.pdbx_seq_one_letter_code
_entity_poly.pdbx_strand_id
1 'polypeptide(L)'
;MPGEPAVHEGEDEVGSWYDEIMPYLKSKDVFKCPSDPARDEAISSYSINGWFAYATSEGDFKKPAQTIMMAERGEKPDGTPVEHLGYHPWEPDFVTHLCTNRHMGGSNYLFADGHAKWLRWEMTISPINMHMP
;
A
#
# COMPACT_ATOMS: atom_id res chain seq x y z
N MET A 1 -36.41 -25.27 9.28
CA MET A 1 -35.05 -24.88 9.68
C MET A 1 -34.36 -24.39 8.42
N PRO A 2 -34.43 -23.09 8.08
CA PRO A 2 -33.70 -22.59 6.93
C PRO A 2 -32.22 -22.53 7.31
N GLY A 3 -31.38 -23.16 6.50
CA GLY A 3 -29.93 -23.22 6.69
C GLY A 3 -29.29 -21.84 6.61
N GLU A 4 -28.14 -21.71 7.27
CA GLU A 4 -27.28 -20.54 7.18
C GLU A 4 -27.01 -20.18 5.71
N PRO A 5 -27.04 -18.88 5.36
CA PRO A 5 -26.61 -18.46 4.04
C PRO A 5 -25.11 -18.72 3.92
N ALA A 6 -24.73 -19.42 2.85
CA ALA A 6 -23.35 -19.48 2.41
C ALA A 6 -22.89 -18.05 2.09
N VAL A 7 -21.82 -17.60 2.76
CA VAL A 7 -21.07 -16.41 2.37
C VAL A 7 -20.39 -16.69 1.03
N HIS A 8 -21.07 -16.30 -0.05
CA HIS A 8 -20.42 -15.90 -1.29
C HIS A 8 -20.50 -14.38 -1.33
N GLU A 9 -19.52 -13.70 -0.74
CA GLU A 9 -19.32 -12.28 -1.04
C GLU A 9 -18.32 -12.21 -2.18
N GLY A 10 -18.87 -12.21 -3.39
CA GLY A 10 -18.11 -11.91 -4.60
C GLY A 10 -17.69 -10.44 -4.57
N GLU A 11 -16.38 -10.21 -4.56
CA GLU A 11 -15.76 -8.94 -4.95
C GLU A 11 -15.56 -8.87 -6.48
N ASP A 12 -16.51 -9.42 -7.24
CA ASP A 12 -16.52 -9.28 -8.69
C ASP A 12 -17.42 -8.08 -9.07
N GLU A 13 -16.82 -7.06 -9.70
CA GLU A 13 -17.47 -5.94 -10.43
C GLU A 13 -17.68 -4.57 -9.72
N VAL A 14 -16.87 -4.19 -8.74
CA VAL A 14 -16.56 -2.75 -8.54
C VAL A 14 -15.14 -2.53 -8.99
N GLY A 15 -14.94 -1.73 -10.05
CA GLY A 15 -13.61 -1.39 -10.55
C GLY A 15 -12.73 -0.92 -9.40
N SER A 16 -11.56 -1.54 -9.26
CA SER A 16 -10.59 -1.08 -8.26
C SER A 16 -10.18 0.35 -8.62
N TRP A 17 -9.69 1.14 -7.65
CA TRP A 17 -9.16 2.48 -7.96
C TRP A 17 -8.08 2.43 -9.05
N TYR A 18 -7.37 1.30 -9.16
CA TYR A 18 -6.44 1.02 -10.25
C TYR A 18 -7.12 1.07 -11.62
N ASP A 19 -8.29 0.45 -11.78
CA ASP A 19 -9.04 0.39 -13.04
C ASP A 19 -9.51 1.78 -13.48
N GLU A 20 -9.96 2.60 -12.52
CA GLU A 20 -10.42 3.97 -12.76
C GLU A 20 -9.33 4.88 -13.33
N ILE A 21 -8.06 4.63 -12.97
CA ILE A 21 -6.94 5.42 -13.47
C ILE A 21 -6.27 4.82 -14.72
N MET A 22 -6.59 3.58 -15.10
CA MET A 22 -6.00 2.92 -16.29
C MET A 22 -6.12 3.76 -17.58
N PRO A 23 -7.23 4.48 -17.87
CA PRO A 23 -7.32 5.31 -19.08
C PRO A 23 -6.26 6.42 -19.16
N TYR A 24 -5.69 6.82 -18.03
CA TYR A 24 -4.66 7.86 -17.95
C TYR A 24 -3.24 7.30 -17.95
N LEU A 25 -3.09 5.98 -17.90
CA LEU A 25 -1.81 5.29 -17.83
C LEU A 25 -1.44 4.66 -19.17
N LYS A 26 -0.16 4.75 -19.52
CA LYS A 26 0.37 4.15 -20.76
C LYS A 26 0.81 2.69 -20.59
N SER A 27 1.02 2.25 -19.35
CA SER A 27 1.41 0.88 -19.01
C SER A 27 0.97 0.54 -17.59
N LYS A 28 0.56 -0.72 -17.38
CA LYS A 28 0.31 -1.29 -16.05
C LYS A 28 1.60 -1.54 -15.27
N ASP A 29 2.75 -1.56 -15.95
CA ASP A 29 4.06 -1.72 -15.31
C ASP A 29 4.42 -0.57 -14.38
N VAL A 30 3.73 0.57 -14.47
CA VAL A 30 3.85 1.70 -13.52
C VAL A 30 3.60 1.23 -12.08
N PHE A 31 2.76 0.21 -11.89
CA PHE A 31 2.44 -0.35 -10.57
C PHE A 31 3.40 -1.43 -10.11
N LYS A 32 4.45 -1.72 -10.88
CA LYS A 32 5.39 -2.82 -10.64
C LYS A 32 6.75 -2.27 -10.28
N CYS A 33 7.26 -2.70 -9.13
CA CYS A 33 8.62 -2.43 -8.74
C CYS A 33 9.54 -3.44 -9.45
N PRO A 34 10.55 -3.01 -10.22
CA PRO A 34 11.47 -3.94 -10.89
C PRO A 34 12.26 -4.83 -9.93
N SER A 35 12.38 -4.44 -8.66
CA SER A 35 13.07 -5.18 -7.61
C SER A 35 12.13 -6.05 -6.75
N ASP A 36 10.82 -6.02 -7.00
CA ASP A 36 9.86 -6.86 -6.28
C ASP A 36 9.95 -8.30 -6.83
N PRO A 37 10.35 -9.28 -5.99
CA PRO A 37 10.47 -10.67 -6.43
C PRO A 37 9.13 -11.30 -6.81
N ALA A 38 8.02 -10.79 -6.25
CA ALA A 38 6.66 -11.24 -6.53
C ALA A 38 5.90 -10.25 -7.45
N ARG A 39 6.63 -9.44 -8.25
CA ARG A 39 6.04 -8.36 -9.06
C ARG A 39 4.92 -8.82 -9.99
N ASP A 40 5.05 -10.00 -10.58
CA ASP A 40 4.14 -10.48 -11.61
C ASP A 40 2.95 -11.25 -11.00
N GLU A 41 3.01 -11.56 -9.70
CA GLU A 41 2.00 -12.34 -8.98
C GLU A 41 0.88 -11.48 -8.37
N ALA A 42 1.12 -10.20 -8.09
CA ALA A 42 0.14 -9.29 -7.49
C ALA A 42 -0.05 -8.03 -8.34
N ILE A 43 -1.26 -7.46 -8.35
CA ILE A 43 -1.64 -6.32 -9.20
C ILE A 43 -0.66 -5.13 -9.09
N SER A 44 -0.21 -4.81 -7.87
CA SER A 44 0.76 -3.74 -7.64
C SER A 44 1.78 -4.08 -6.57
N SER A 45 3.05 -3.73 -6.80
CA SER A 45 4.17 -3.81 -5.84
C SER A 45 4.11 -2.78 -4.70
N TYR A 46 3.08 -1.96 -4.66
CA TYR A 46 2.92 -0.88 -3.69
C TYR A 46 1.58 -1.03 -2.96
N SER A 47 1.57 -0.72 -1.67
CA SER A 47 0.39 -0.75 -0.82
C SER A 47 0.05 0.66 -0.33
N ILE A 48 -1.23 1.02 -0.45
CA ILE A 48 -1.73 2.30 0.07
C ILE A 48 -1.90 2.25 1.60
N ASN A 49 -1.57 3.33 2.27
CA ASN A 49 -1.89 3.51 3.68
C ASN A 49 -3.42 3.62 3.82
N GLY A 50 -4.00 2.79 4.68
CA GLY A 50 -5.46 2.68 4.88
C GLY A 50 -6.14 4.00 5.23
N TRP A 51 -5.43 4.97 5.84
CA TRP A 51 -5.98 6.32 6.04
C TRP A 51 -6.42 7.02 4.75
N PHE A 52 -5.73 6.73 3.64
CA PHE A 52 -6.01 7.31 2.31
C PHE A 52 -7.01 6.49 1.51
N ALA A 53 -7.35 5.28 1.95
CA ALA A 53 -8.43 4.48 1.37
C ALA A 53 -9.81 5.00 1.78
N TYR A 54 -9.89 5.78 2.87
CA TYR A 54 -11.09 6.52 3.26
C TYR A 54 -11.02 7.92 2.66
N ALA A 55 -12.14 8.45 2.16
CA ALA A 55 -12.28 9.71 1.43
C ALA A 55 -11.84 10.96 2.23
N THR A 56 -10.54 11.10 2.43
CA THR A 56 -9.84 12.13 3.20
C THR A 56 -9.31 13.18 2.21
N SER A 57 -9.54 14.45 2.50
CA SER A 57 -8.95 15.55 1.73
C SER A 57 -7.47 15.70 2.10
N GLU A 58 -6.61 16.08 1.16
CA GLU A 58 -5.22 16.42 1.49
C GLU A 58 -5.15 17.51 2.58
N GLY A 59 -6.12 18.44 2.57
CA GLY A 59 -6.22 19.51 3.58
C GLY A 59 -6.53 19.04 5.00
N ASP A 60 -6.92 17.77 5.19
CA ASP A 60 -7.17 17.20 6.51
C ASP A 60 -5.86 16.80 7.22
N PHE A 61 -4.75 16.64 6.48
CA PHE A 61 -3.45 16.30 7.02
C PHE A 61 -2.71 17.53 7.54
N LYS A 62 -2.30 17.52 8.80
CA LYS A 62 -1.50 18.61 9.40
C LYS A 62 -0.09 18.68 8.84
N LYS A 63 0.44 17.56 8.32
CA LYS A 63 1.83 17.40 7.90
C LYS A 63 1.92 16.53 6.64
N PRO A 64 1.33 16.94 5.50
CA PRO A 64 1.23 16.09 4.31
C PRO A 64 2.61 15.62 3.80
N ALA A 65 3.62 16.48 3.85
CA ALA A 65 5.01 16.14 3.51
C ALA A 65 5.72 15.19 4.51
N GLN A 66 5.07 14.81 5.60
CA GLN A 66 5.59 13.85 6.60
C GLN A 66 4.64 12.67 6.84
N THR A 67 3.56 12.56 6.06
CA THR A 67 2.60 11.46 6.14
C THR A 67 2.76 10.57 4.91
N ILE A 68 3.09 9.30 5.12
CA ILE A 68 3.27 8.30 4.06
C ILE A 68 1.89 7.85 3.57
N MET A 69 1.64 8.06 2.29
CA MET A 69 0.45 7.61 1.57
C MET A 69 0.63 6.21 0.98
N MET A 70 1.81 5.87 0.47
CA MET A 70 2.05 4.56 -0.17
C MET A 70 3.47 4.07 0.12
N ALA A 71 3.63 2.77 0.26
CA ALA A 71 4.91 2.11 0.53
C ALA A 71 5.05 0.84 -0.32
N GLU A 72 6.26 0.29 -0.43
CA GLU A 72 6.47 -1.01 -1.07
C GLU A 72 5.69 -2.11 -0.32
N ARG A 73 4.90 -2.90 -1.05
CA ARG A 73 4.17 -4.06 -0.54
C ARG A 73 5.15 -5.15 -0.15
N GLY A 74 4.91 -5.78 0.99
CA GLY A 74 5.65 -6.94 1.49
C GLY A 74 5.25 -8.27 0.85
N GLU A 75 5.87 -9.30 1.38
CA GLU A 75 5.68 -10.71 1.02
C GLU A 75 5.36 -11.51 2.28
N LYS A 76 4.54 -12.56 2.11
CA LYS A 76 4.27 -13.56 3.14
C LYS A 76 5.52 -14.43 3.37
N PRO A 77 5.59 -15.20 4.47
CA PRO A 77 6.75 -16.06 4.76
C PRO A 77 7.08 -17.11 3.67
N ASP A 78 6.12 -17.49 2.83
CA ASP A 78 6.30 -18.41 1.71
C ASP A 78 6.79 -17.71 0.42
N GLY A 79 7.01 -16.39 0.46
CA GLY A 79 7.48 -15.58 -0.66
C GLY A 79 6.35 -15.05 -1.56
N THR A 80 5.11 -15.44 -1.33
CA THR A 80 3.96 -14.92 -2.09
C THR A 80 3.66 -13.47 -1.69
N PRO A 81 3.06 -12.66 -2.57
CA PRO A 81 2.74 -11.28 -2.23
C PRO A 81 1.67 -11.22 -1.13
N VAL A 82 1.77 -10.21 -0.26
CA VAL A 82 0.63 -9.83 0.60
C VAL A 82 -0.51 -9.39 -0.31
N GLU A 83 -1.70 -9.98 -0.17
CA GLU A 83 -2.80 -9.81 -1.14
C GLU A 83 -3.47 -8.43 -1.05
N HIS A 84 -3.53 -7.85 0.15
CA HIS A 84 -4.18 -6.56 0.36
C HIS A 84 -3.42 -5.41 -0.34
N LEU A 85 -4.15 -4.65 -1.15
CA LEU A 85 -3.66 -3.45 -1.86
C LEU A 85 -3.42 -2.25 -0.91
N GLY A 86 -3.71 -2.41 0.37
CA GLY A 86 -3.42 -1.43 1.40
C GLY A 86 -2.94 -2.07 2.70
N TYR A 87 -2.47 -1.23 3.62
CA TYR A 87 -2.08 -1.63 4.96
C TYR A 87 -2.69 -0.67 5.98
N HIS A 88 -3.04 -1.17 7.16
CA HIS A 88 -3.66 -0.38 8.22
C HIS A 88 -2.64 -0.14 9.35
N PRO A 89 -2.06 1.05 9.48
CA PRO A 89 -0.98 1.31 10.44
C PRO A 89 -1.38 1.22 11.92
N TRP A 90 -2.67 1.06 12.21
CA TRP A 90 -3.20 0.78 13.55
C TRP A 90 -3.27 -0.72 13.87
N GLU A 91 -3.05 -1.60 12.89
CA GLU A 91 -3.00 -3.04 13.10
C GLU A 91 -1.63 -3.48 13.62
N PRO A 92 -1.55 -4.46 14.54
CA PRO A 92 -0.29 -4.86 15.17
C PRO A 92 0.80 -5.33 14.19
N ASP A 93 0.41 -5.87 13.05
CA ASP A 93 1.25 -6.53 12.06
C ASP A 93 1.34 -5.76 10.73
N PHE A 94 0.94 -4.49 10.68
CA PHE A 94 1.03 -3.70 9.44
C PHE A 94 2.44 -3.68 8.83
N VAL A 95 3.49 -3.80 9.66
CA VAL A 95 4.88 -3.86 9.21
C VAL A 95 5.13 -5.08 8.31
N THR A 96 4.44 -6.20 8.55
CA THR A 96 4.56 -7.40 7.71
C THR A 96 3.87 -7.24 6.36
N HIS A 97 3.01 -6.22 6.21
CA HIS A 97 2.40 -5.86 4.94
C HIS A 97 3.34 -5.04 4.06
N LEU A 98 4.47 -4.55 4.61
CA LEU A 98 5.38 -3.63 3.94
C LEU A 98 6.76 -4.25 3.72
N CYS A 99 7.35 -3.99 2.55
CA CYS A 99 8.74 -4.29 2.29
C CYS A 99 9.62 -3.09 2.67
N THR A 100 10.41 -3.26 3.72
CA THR A 100 11.12 -2.15 4.37
C THR A 100 12.56 -1.98 3.90
N ASN A 101 13.07 -2.90 3.08
CA ASN A 101 14.50 -3.01 2.79
C ASN A 101 14.85 -3.35 1.32
N ARG A 102 13.86 -3.49 0.43
CA ARG A 102 14.03 -3.89 -0.98
C ARG A 102 15.06 -3.05 -1.74
N HIS A 103 15.18 -1.78 -1.38
CA HIS A 103 16.01 -0.80 -2.08
C HIS A 103 17.23 -0.42 -1.24
N MET A 104 18.33 -1.17 -1.37
CA MET A 104 19.61 -0.87 -0.69
C MET A 104 19.49 -0.76 0.84
N GLY A 105 18.63 -1.59 1.45
CA GLY A 105 18.38 -1.57 2.89
C GLY A 105 17.42 -0.45 3.34
N GLY A 106 16.64 0.10 2.40
CA GLY A 106 15.51 0.99 2.64
C GLY A 106 14.41 0.74 1.61
N SER A 107 13.50 1.69 1.48
CA SER A 107 12.34 1.60 0.60
C SER A 107 11.95 2.99 0.08
N ASN A 108 11.19 3.04 -1.02
CA ASN A 108 10.63 4.28 -1.53
C ASN A 108 9.23 4.49 -0.96
N TYR A 109 9.00 5.67 -0.40
CA TYR A 109 7.72 6.04 0.20
C TYR A 109 7.15 7.24 -0.54
N LEU A 110 5.87 7.16 -0.90
CA LEU A 110 5.10 8.27 -1.45
C LEU A 110 4.37 8.96 -0.30
N PHE A 111 4.47 10.28 -0.24
CA PHE A 111 3.88 11.11 0.80
C PHE A 111 2.56 11.74 0.35
N ALA A 112 1.78 12.24 1.30
CA ALA A 112 0.44 12.77 1.08
C ALA A 112 0.41 14.00 0.15
N ASP A 113 1.49 14.79 0.12
CA ASP A 113 1.67 15.93 -0.81
C ASP A 113 2.12 15.50 -2.22
N GLY A 114 2.26 14.19 -2.46
CA GLY A 114 2.64 13.61 -3.74
C GLY A 114 4.14 13.45 -4.01
N HIS A 115 5.03 13.87 -3.10
CA HIS A 115 6.46 13.61 -3.29
C HIS A 115 6.84 12.18 -2.91
N ALA A 116 7.88 11.63 -3.54
CA ALA A 116 8.45 10.34 -3.18
C ALA A 116 9.86 10.53 -2.58
N LYS A 117 10.18 9.73 -1.56
CA LYS A 117 11.49 9.76 -0.90
C LYS A 117 11.95 8.37 -0.50
N TRP A 118 13.22 8.09 -0.76
CA TRP A 118 13.87 6.90 -0.23
C TRP A 118 14.21 7.09 1.25
N LEU A 119 13.82 6.13 2.09
CA LEU A 119 14.11 6.12 3.52
C LEU A 119 14.42 4.70 4.00
N ARG A 120 15.22 4.58 5.05
CA ARG A 120 15.26 3.37 5.89
C ARG A 120 14.04 3.35 6.79
N TRP A 121 13.60 2.14 7.14
CA TRP A 121 12.45 1.92 8.02
C TRP A 121 12.49 2.72 9.32
N GLU A 122 13.65 2.77 9.98
CA GLU A 122 13.76 3.42 11.28
C GLU A 122 13.46 4.91 11.22
N MET A 123 13.69 5.54 10.06
CA MET A 123 13.39 6.95 9.82
C MET A 123 11.91 7.22 9.57
N THR A 124 11.10 6.20 9.24
CA THR A 124 9.65 6.35 9.02
C THR A 124 8.85 6.19 10.31
N ILE A 125 9.43 5.58 11.34
CA ILE A 125 8.77 5.35 12.65
C ILE A 125 9.35 6.19 13.80
N SER A 126 10.51 6.82 13.61
CA SER A 126 11.17 7.62 14.65
C SER A 126 11.96 8.79 14.04
N PRO A 127 11.94 10.00 14.63
CA PRO A 127 11.28 10.38 15.89
C PRO A 127 9.76 10.59 15.78
N ILE A 128 9.21 10.52 14.56
CA ILE A 128 7.79 10.67 14.27
C ILE A 128 7.36 9.43 13.49
N ASN A 129 6.20 8.87 13.83
CA ASN A 129 5.58 7.82 13.02
C ASN A 129 4.90 8.46 11.81
N MET A 130 5.53 8.35 10.65
CA MET A 130 5.07 8.90 9.37
C MET A 130 3.94 8.08 8.73
N HIS A 131 3.66 6.86 9.24
CA HIS A 131 2.52 6.06 8.78
C HIS A 131 1.20 6.46 9.46
N MET A 132 1.29 7.25 10.54
CA MET A 132 0.13 7.74 11.28
C MET A 132 -0.02 9.26 11.03
N PRO A 133 -1.09 9.70 10.35
CA PRO A 133 -1.36 11.11 10.06
C PRO A 133 -1.62 11.99 11.30
#